data_AF-A0A8J3YWF4-F1
#
_entry.id   AF-A0A8J3YWF4-F1
#
_cell.length_a   1.000
_cell.length_b   1.000
_cell.length_c   1.000
_cell.angle_alpha   90.00
_cell.angle_beta   90.00
_cell.angle_gamma   90.00
#
_symmetry.space_group_name_H-M   'P 1'
#
loop_
_entity.id
_entity.type
_entity.pdbx_description
1 polymer ?
#
loop_
_entity_poly.entity_id
_entity_poly.type
_entity_poly.pdbx_seq_one_letter_code
_entity_poly.pdbx_strand_id
1 'polypeptide(L)' 'MHELRFHRGSPTSEELAAVVAVLTGLGRDAGSPSDTAPVSQWRVNARPSAGPGRPVTGGWRASRLPR' A
#
# COMPACT_ATOMS: atom_id res chain seq x y z
N MET A 1 -23.83 -9.82 3.13
CA MET A 1 -22.46 -10.02 3.67
C MET A 1 -21.59 -10.47 2.51
N HIS A 2 -20.74 -9.60 1.95
CA HIS A 2 -19.79 -10.00 0.90
C HIS A 2 -18.51 -10.49 1.56
N GLU A 3 -18.11 -11.72 1.29
CA GLU A 3 -16.88 -12.31 1.81
C GLU A 3 -15.70 -12.05 0.87
N LEU A 4 -14.55 -11.70 1.43
CA LEU A 4 -13.29 -11.58 0.70
C LEU A 4 -12.59 -12.94 0.66
N ARG A 5 -12.32 -13.45 -0.54
CA ARG A 5 -11.57 -14.69 -0.76
C ARG A 5 -10.21 -14.38 -1.36
N PHE A 6 -9.16 -14.96 -0.80
CA PHE A 6 -7.79 -14.81 -1.30
C PHE A 6 -7.43 -15.99 -2.21
N HIS A 7 -7.05 -15.69 -3.44
CA HIS A 7 -6.55 -16.68 -4.40
C HIS A 7 -5.03 -16.56 -4.50
N ARG A 8 -4.31 -17.67 -4.24
CA ARG A 8 -2.86 -17.76 -4.42
C ARG A 8 -2.57 -18.48 -5.75
N GLY A 9 -1.78 -17.84 -6.60
CA GLY A 9 -1.38 -18.36 -7.91
C GLY A 9 -0.40 -17.42 -8.59
N SER A 10 0.09 -17.82 -9.77
CA SER A 10 0.94 -16.99 -10.64
C SER A 10 0.11 -16.50 -11.82
N PRO A 11 -0.44 -15.27 -11.78
CA PRO A 11 -1.20 -14.74 -12.91
C PRO A 11 -0.29 -14.62 -14.14
N THR A 12 -0.88 -14.85 -15.31
CA THR A 12 -0.21 -14.58 -16.58
C THR A 12 0.01 -13.07 -16.77
N SER A 13 0.92 -12.69 -17.66
CA SER A 13 1.18 -11.28 -17.97
C SER A 13 -0.07 -10.58 -18.53
N GLU A 14 -0.90 -11.30 -19.28
CA GLU A 14 -2.14 -10.78 -19.85
C GLU A 14 -3.20 -10.50 -18.78
N GLU A 15 -3.42 -11.45 -17.85
CA GLU A 15 -4.33 -11.25 -16.73
C GLU A 15 -3.89 -10.07 -15.84
N LEU A 16 -2.58 -9.95 -15.59
CA LEU A 16 -2.03 -8.84 -14.84
C LEU A 16 -2.24 -7.50 -15.56
N ALA A 17 -2.02 -7.47 -16.89
CA ALA A 17 -2.28 -6.28 -17.70
C ALA A 17 -3.77 -5.88 -17.69
N ALA A 18 -4.68 -6.85 -17.77
CA ALA A 18 -6.12 -6.61 -17.70
C ALA A 18 -6.53 -5.97 -16.37
N VAL A 19 -6.02 -6.47 -15.24
CA VAL A 19 -6.28 -5.89 -13.91
C VAL A 19 -5.76 -4.45 -13.84
N VAL A 20 -4.55 -4.19 -14.34
CA VAL A 20 -3.97 -2.83 -14.36
C VAL A 20 -4.82 -1.89 -15.22
N ALA A 21 -5.28 -2.33 -16.39
CA ALA A 21 -6.14 -1.52 -17.27
C ALA A 21 -7.45 -1.13 -16.58
N VAL A 22 -8.10 -2.07 -15.88
CA VAL A 22 -9.34 -1.79 -15.12
C VAL A 22 -9.09 -0.80 -13.99
N LEU A 23 -8.03 -1.00 -13.18
CA LEU A 23 -7.72 -0.12 -12.06
C LEU A 23 -7.35 1.30 -12.52
N THR A 24 -6.61 1.42 -13.62
CA THR A 24 -6.24 2.73 -14.19
C THR A 24 -7.44 3.44 -14.81
N GLY A 25 -8.38 2.71 -15.43
CA GLY A 25 -9.66 3.27 -15.87
C GLY A 25 -10.48 3.83 -14.70
N LEU A 26 -10.67 3.02 -13.66
CA LEU A 26 -11.43 3.43 -12.47
C LEU A 26 -10.82 4.66 -11.76
N GLY A 27 -9.49 4.75 -11.72
CA GLY A 27 -8.79 5.89 -11.13
C GLY A 27 -8.90 7.19 -11.94
N ARG A 28 -9.17 7.12 -13.25
CA ARG A 28 -9.35 8.31 -14.11
C ARG A 28 -10.75 8.92 -13.98
N ASP A 29 -11.76 8.09 -13.73
CA ASP A 29 -13.15 8.56 -13.55
C ASP A 29 -13.43 9.07 -12.12
N ALA A 30 -12.50 8.84 -11.19
CA ALA A 30 -12.51 9.48 -9.88
C ALA A 30 -12.15 10.97 -10.03
N GLY A 31 -13.14 11.77 -10.43
CA GLY A 31 -13.07 13.23 -10.48
C GLY A 31 -12.59 13.86 -9.17
N SER A 32 -12.17 15.12 -9.26
CA SER A 32 -11.51 15.94 -8.22
C SER A 32 -11.83 15.50 -6.78
N PRO A 33 -10.80 15.26 -5.94
CA PRO A 33 -11.02 14.72 -4.61
C PRO A 33 -11.98 15.62 -3.83
N SER A 34 -13.10 15.03 -3.39
CA SER A 34 -13.87 15.57 -2.28
C SER A 34 -12.93 15.71 -1.09
N ASP A 35 -12.96 16.88 -0.44
CA ASP A 35 -12.06 17.32 0.63
C ASP A 35 -12.17 16.48 1.93
N THR A 36 -12.86 15.34 1.88
CA THR A 36 -13.12 14.45 3.02
C THR A 36 -13.11 12.99 2.60
N ALA A 37 -12.08 12.56 1.87
CA ALA A 37 -11.83 11.12 1.73
C ALA A 37 -11.38 10.55 3.10
N PRO A 38 -12.00 9.46 3.59
CA PRO A 38 -11.57 8.82 4.84
C PRO A 38 -10.10 8.39 4.72
N VAL A 39 -9.30 8.72 5.73
CA VAL A 39 -7.87 8.39 5.74
C VAL A 39 -7.73 6.86 5.79
N SER A 40 -7.19 6.27 4.72
CA SER A 40 -6.95 4.83 4.66
C SER A 40 -6.10 4.35 5.83
N GLN A 41 -6.50 3.25 6.47
CA GLN A 41 -5.73 2.60 7.54
C GLN A 41 -4.31 2.23 7.09
N TRP A 42 -4.12 1.92 5.81
CA TRP A 42 -2.79 1.75 5.23
C TRP A 42 -1.96 3.03 5.30
N ARG A 43 -2.55 4.18 4.99
CA ARG A 43 -1.88 5.49 5.06
C ARG A 43 -1.54 5.89 6.49
N VAL A 44 -2.36 5.49 7.46
CA VAL A 44 -2.11 5.68 8.89
C VAL A 44 -0.92 4.82 9.34
N ASN A 45 -0.91 3.53 8.98
CA ASN A 45 0.14 2.58 9.38
C ASN A 45 1.46 2.73 8.61
N ALA A 46 1.42 3.26 7.39
CA ALA A 46 2.61 3.49 6.57
C ALA A 46 3.44 4.69 7.06
N ARG A 47 2.91 5.52 7.95
CA ARG A 47 3.71 6.56 8.61
C ARG A 47 4.50 5.89 9.73
N PRO A 48 5.85 5.97 9.73
CA PRO A 48 6.63 5.57 10.87
C PRO A 48 6.08 6.32 12.08
N SER A 49 5.58 5.60 13.09
CA SER A 49 5.27 6.21 14.36
C SER A 49 6.56 6.87 14.83
N ALA A 50 6.52 8.18 15.08
CA ALA A 50 7.63 8.92 15.67
C ALA A 50 7.79 8.47 17.13
N GLY A 51 8.17 7.21 17.33
CA GLY A 51 8.73 6.72 18.58
C GLY A 51 10.12 7.33 18.80
N PRO A 52 10.73 7.13 19.97
CA PRO A 52 11.95 7.83 20.39
C PRO A 52 13.21 7.57 19.54
N GLY A 53 13.12 6.80 18.45
CA GLY A 53 14.19 6.62 17.48
C GLY A 53 14.09 7.62 16.34
N ARG A 54 14.73 8.79 16.49
CA ARG A 54 14.96 9.68 15.34
C ARG A 54 15.74 8.89 14.28
N PRO A 55 15.32 8.84 13.01
CA PRO A 55 16.13 8.24 11.96
C PRO A 55 17.46 9.00 11.89
N VAL A 56 18.54 8.30 12.23
CA VAL A 56 19.91 8.78 12.12
C VAL A 56 20.60 8.02 11.00
N THR A 57 21.50 8.70 10.28
CA THR A 57 22.34 8.06 9.27
C THR A 57 23.09 6.88 9.89
N GLY A 58 22.83 5.67 9.40
CA GLY A 58 23.41 4.43 9.94
C GLY A 58 22.68 3.82 11.15
N GLY A 59 21.53 4.36 11.58
CA GLY A 59 20.77 3.84 12.73
C GLY A 59 20.31 2.38 12.58
N TRP A 60 20.13 1.91 11.35
CA TRP A 60 19.84 0.50 11.06
C TRP A 60 20.98 -0.45 11.49
N ARG A 61 22.24 0.03 11.60
CA ARG A 61 23.36 -0.77 12.12
C ARG A 61 23.30 -1.01 13.63
N ALA A 62 22.54 -0.17 14.35
CA ALA A 62 22.29 -0.37 15.78
C ALA A 62 21.16 -1.36 16.05
N SER A 63 20.37 -1.71 15.03
CA SER A 63 19.43 -2.83 15.13
C SER A 63 20.24 -4.12 15.24
N ARG A 64 19.99 -4.93 16.26
CA ARG A 64 20.63 -6.24 16.46
C ARG A 64 20.12 -7.29 15.46
N LEU A 65 19.89 -6.90 14.21
CA LEU A 65 19.47 -7.83 13.17
C LEU A 65 20.62 -8.80 12.88
N PRO A 66 20.34 -10.10 12.72
CA PRO A 66 21.34 -11.08 12.29
C PRO A 66 21.95 -10.65 10.95
N ARG A 67 23.25 -10.90 10.79
CA ARG A 67 23.94 -10.76 9.51
C ARG A 67 23.70 -11.99 8.63
#